data_AF-A0A442LVW0-F1
#
_entry.id   AF-A0A442LVW0-F1
#
_cell.length_a   1.000
_cell.length_b   1.000
_cell.length_c   1.000
_cell.angle_alpha   90.00
_cell.angle_beta   90.00
_cell.angle_gamma   90.00
#
_symmetry.space_group_name_H-M   'P 1'
#
loop_
_entity.id
_entity.type
_entity.pdbx_description
1 polymer ?
#
loop_
_entity_poly.entity_id
_entity_poly.type
_entity_poly.pdbx_seq_one_letter_code
_entity_poly.pdbx_strand_id
1 'polypeptide(L)'
;LITGQLLREIAEDGRLDLWRFYARRARRLLPASLFVIFATLVAGYFILSPDEQSLYSKGAMYASAYAINFWLIRWSFDYFAPDAANNPFIHFWSLSVEEQFYFVWPGLLLLA
;
A
#
# COMPACT_ATOMS: atom_id res chain seq x y z
N LEU A 1 3.50 9.26 15.71
CA LEU A 1 2.23 8.63 15.27
C LEU A 1 1.39 9.66 14.52
N ILE A 2 0.60 9.23 13.54
CA ILE A 2 -0.20 10.11 12.66
C ILE A 2 -1.06 11.10 13.45
N THR A 3 -1.75 10.64 14.49
CA THR A 3 -2.61 11.48 15.35
C THR A 3 -1.82 12.65 15.93
N GLY A 4 -0.59 12.42 16.37
CA GLY A 4 0.27 13.48 16.91
C GLY A 4 0.84 14.44 15.85
N GLN A 5 0.84 14.06 14.56
CA GLN A 5 1.13 14.99 13.46
C GLN A 5 -0.10 15.84 13.12
N LEU A 6 -1.27 15.22 13.02
CA LEU A 6 -2.53 15.91 12.71
C LEU A 6 -2.90 16.91 13.82
N LEU A 7 -2.78 16.52 15.09
CA LEU A 7 -3.04 17.40 16.23
C LEU A 7 -2.07 18.59 16.29
N ARG A 8 -0.80 18.40 15.90
CA ARG A 8 0.17 19.49 15.82
C ARG A 8 -0.16 20.47 14.70
N GLU A 9 -0.54 19.96 13.53
CA GLU A 9 -0.96 20.80 12.39
C GLU A 9 -2.20 21.63 12.75
N ILE A 10 -3.17 21.03 13.46
CA ILE A 10 -4.34 21.76 13.99
C ILE A 10 -3.92 22.81 15.03
N ALA A 11 -3.01 22.47 15.95
CA ALA A 11 -2.57 23.40 17.00
C ALA A 11 -1.74 24.58 16.47
N GLU A 12 -0.97 24.38 15.40
CA GLU A 12 -0.10 25.40 14.81
C GLU A 12 -0.82 26.26 13.78
N ASP A 13 -1.55 25.64 12.83
CA ASP A 13 -2.18 26.33 11.70
C ASP A 13 -3.67 26.65 11.93
N GLY A 14 -4.26 26.16 13.04
CA GLY A 14 -5.68 26.33 13.37
C GLY A 14 -6.65 25.59 12.46
N ARG A 15 -6.15 24.84 11.46
CA ARG A 15 -6.93 24.10 10.48
C ARG A 15 -6.14 22.90 9.96
N LEU A 16 -6.86 21.89 9.47
CA LEU A 16 -6.28 20.70 8.89
C LEU A 16 -6.36 20.77 7.35
N ASP A 17 -5.22 20.94 6.69
CA ASP A 17 -5.13 20.91 5.22
C ASP A 17 -4.90 19.47 4.73
N LEU A 18 -6.01 18.77 4.46
CA LEU A 18 -5.99 17.41 3.94
C LEU A 18 -5.19 17.28 2.64
N TRP A 19 -5.32 18.26 1.74
CA TRP A 19 -4.64 18.21 0.46
C TRP A 19 -3.13 18.26 0.65
N ARG A 20 -2.64 19.19 1.47
CA ARG A 20 -1.22 19.31 1.78
C ARG A 20 -0.70 18.08 2.53
N PHE A 21 -1.50 17.52 3.43
CA PHE A 21 -1.18 16.28 4.14
C PHE A 21 -0.97 15.10 3.18
N TYR A 22 -1.95 14.80 2.33
CA TYR A 22 -1.86 13.71 1.36
C TYR A 22 -0.79 13.96 0.30
N ALA A 23 -0.62 15.19 -0.18
CA ALA A 23 0.40 15.52 -1.18
C ALA A 23 1.83 15.30 -0.67
N ARG A 24 2.13 15.66 0.59
CA ARG A 24 3.45 15.38 1.21
C ARG A 24 3.72 13.89 1.28
N ARG A 25 2.70 13.10 1.63
CA ARG A 25 2.83 11.65 1.76
C ARG A 25 2.97 10.96 0.41
N ALA A 26 2.14 11.33 -0.57
CA ALA A 26 2.22 10.84 -1.94
C ALA A 26 3.60 11.08 -2.56
N ARG A 27 4.15 12.30 -2.43
CA ARG A 27 5.51 12.62 -2.91
C ARG A 27 6.62 11.82 -2.22
N ARG A 28 6.40 11.37 -1.00
CA ARG A 28 7.38 10.56 -0.24
C ARG A 28 7.30 9.07 -0.61
N LEU A 29 6.09 8.52 -0.78
CA LEU A 29 5.88 7.08 -0.87
C LEU A 29 5.66 6.57 -2.29
N LEU A 30 4.94 7.30 -3.15
CA LEU A 30 4.64 6.85 -4.51
C LEU A 30 5.91 6.60 -5.35
N PRO A 31 6.93 7.47 -5.37
CA PRO A 31 8.10 7.25 -6.22
C PRO A 31 8.85 5.97 -5.85
N ALA A 32 9.08 5.76 -4.55
CA ALA A 32 9.80 4.59 -4.06
C ALA A 32 9.00 3.29 -4.26
N SER A 33 7.70 3.31 -3.94
CA SER A 33 6.84 2.12 -4.11
C SER A 33 6.70 1.73 -5.57
N LEU A 34 6.41 2.68 -6.47
CA LEU A 34 6.30 2.41 -7.91
C LEU A 34 7.62 1.94 -8.50
N PHE A 35 8.76 2.52 -8.07
CA PHE A 35 10.07 2.06 -8.51
C PHE A 35 10.33 0.61 -8.10
N VAL A 36 10.09 0.27 -6.83
CA VAL A 36 10.25 -1.12 -6.36
C VAL A 36 9.32 -2.05 -7.12
N ILE A 37 8.04 -1.69 -7.27
CA ILE A 37 7.07 -2.51 -8.00
C ILE A 37 7.53 -2.75 -9.45
N PHE A 38 7.96 -1.70 -10.14
CA PHE A 38 8.45 -1.78 -11.51
C PHE A 38 9.73 -2.62 -11.61
N ALA A 39 10.72 -2.38 -10.76
CA ALA A 39 11.97 -3.13 -10.74
C ALA A 39 11.73 -4.61 -10.45
N THR A 40 10.83 -4.91 -9.50
CA THR A 40 10.41 -6.27 -9.21
C THR A 40 9.74 -6.87 -10.46
N LEU A 41 8.74 -6.21 -11.06
CA LEU A 41 8.05 -6.67 -12.28
C LEU A 41 9.02 -7.03 -13.40
N VAL A 42 10.01 -6.17 -13.66
CA VAL A 42 11.06 -6.41 -14.66
C VAL A 42 11.88 -7.65 -14.31
N ALA A 43 12.30 -7.81 -13.05
CA ALA A 43 13.02 -9.01 -12.62
C ALA A 43 12.17 -10.28 -12.76
N GLY A 44 10.90 -10.24 -12.33
CA GLY A 44 9.99 -11.37 -12.43
C GLY A 44 9.68 -11.77 -13.88
N TYR A 45 9.67 -10.82 -14.81
CA TYR A 45 9.53 -11.11 -16.24
C TYR A 45 10.61 -12.05 -16.78
N PHE A 46 11.85 -11.93 -16.30
CA PHE A 46 12.98 -12.77 -16.75
C PHE A 46 13.15 -14.05 -15.93
N ILE A 47 12.66 -14.09 -14.69
CA ILE A 47 12.89 -15.19 -13.74
C ILE A 47 11.74 -16.20 -13.76
N LEU A 48 10.49 -15.72 -13.84
CA LEU A 48 9.30 -16.55 -13.67
C LEU A 48 8.82 -17.17 -14.98
N SER A 49 8.25 -18.37 -14.89
CA SER A 49 7.61 -19.04 -16.02
C SER A 49 6.34 -18.33 -16.47
N PRO A 50 5.88 -18.52 -17.72
CA PRO A 50 4.64 -17.89 -18.22
C PRO A 50 3.40 -18.15 -17.35
N ASP A 51 3.30 -19.33 -16.74
CA ASP A 51 2.16 -19.70 -15.89
C ASP A 51 2.12 -18.90 -14.57
N GLU A 52 3.29 -18.54 -14.03
CA GLU A 52 3.42 -17.77 -12.79
C GLU A 52 3.13 -16.26 -13.01
N GLN A 53 3.32 -15.75 -14.23
CA GLN A 53 3.17 -14.32 -14.56
C GLN A 53 1.77 -13.76 -14.25
N SER A 54 0.73 -14.59 -14.39
CA SER A 54 -0.67 -14.18 -14.15
C SER A 54 -0.91 -13.82 -12.68
N LEU A 55 -0.45 -14.66 -11.76
CA LEU A 55 -0.59 -14.39 -10.34
C LEU A 55 0.36 -13.29 -9.87
N TYR A 56 1.57 -13.29 -10.43
CA TYR A 56 2.61 -12.32 -10.17
C TYR A 56 2.15 -10.88 -10.47
N SER A 57 1.67 -10.65 -11.69
CA SER A 57 1.18 -9.33 -12.15
C SER A 57 -0.07 -8.86 -11.39
N LYS A 58 -0.96 -9.77 -10.97
CA LYS A 58 -2.07 -9.42 -10.06
C LYS A 58 -1.56 -8.86 -8.74
N GLY A 59 -0.55 -9.49 -8.12
CA GLY A 59 0.10 -8.95 -6.92
C GLY A 59 0.62 -7.53 -7.14
N ALA A 60 1.31 -7.28 -8.26
CA ALA A 60 1.79 -5.94 -8.60
C ALA A 60 0.66 -4.92 -8.72
N MET A 61 -0.44 -5.29 -9.39
CA MET A 61 -1.62 -4.44 -9.54
C MET A 61 -2.21 -4.04 -8.19
N TYR A 62 -2.42 -5.00 -7.29
CA TYR A 62 -2.97 -4.71 -5.96
C TYR A 62 -1.98 -3.94 -5.07
N ALA A 63 -0.67 -4.21 -5.17
CA ALA A 63 0.34 -3.44 -4.45
C ALA A 63 0.39 -1.99 -4.92
N SER A 64 0.28 -1.75 -6.23
CA SER A 64 0.26 -0.41 -6.82
C SER A 64 -0.94 0.41 -6.36
N ALA A 65 -2.06 -0.26 -6.08
CA ALA A 65 -3.28 0.35 -5.55
C ALA A 65 -3.31 0.44 -4.01
N TYR A 66 -2.24 0.05 -3.30
CA TYR A 66 -2.23 -0.08 -1.83
C TYR A 66 -3.40 -0.94 -1.31
N ALA A 67 -3.70 -2.03 -2.01
CA ALA A 67 -4.87 -2.88 -1.80
C ALA A 67 -4.50 -4.38 -1.72
N ILE A 68 -3.22 -4.73 -1.55
CA ILE A 68 -2.77 -6.12 -1.56
C ILE A 68 -3.36 -6.95 -0.43
N ASN A 69 -3.69 -6.33 0.70
CA ASN A 69 -4.41 -6.98 1.80
C ASN A 69 -5.76 -7.58 1.33
N PHE A 70 -6.51 -6.89 0.47
CA PHE A 70 -7.79 -7.41 -0.03
C PHE A 70 -7.63 -8.59 -0.99
N TRP A 71 -6.52 -8.64 -1.72
CA TRP A 71 -6.20 -9.79 -2.55
C TRP A 71 -5.76 -10.98 -1.70
N LEU A 72 -4.90 -10.75 -0.71
CA LEU A 72 -4.37 -11.77 0.19
C LEU A 72 -5.44 -12.42 1.08
N ILE A 73 -6.52 -11.72 1.44
CA ILE A 73 -7.64 -12.30 2.20
C ILE A 73 -8.25 -13.53 1.49
N ARG A 74 -8.17 -13.61 0.16
CA ARG A 74 -8.67 -14.77 -0.59
C ARG A 74 -7.87 -16.05 -0.30
N TRP A 75 -6.66 -15.91 0.25
CA TRP A 75 -5.70 -16.98 0.50
C TRP A 75 -5.39 -17.16 1.99
N SER A 76 -5.96 -16.32 2.86
CA SER A 76 -5.64 -16.31 4.30
C SER A 76 -6.14 -17.53 5.09
N PHE A 77 -7.01 -18.35 4.48
CA PHE A 77 -7.65 -19.50 5.13
C PHE A 77 -7.07 -20.85 4.72
N ASP A 78 -6.14 -20.87 3.75
CA ASP A 78 -5.62 -22.10 3.19
C ASP A 78 -4.13 -22.24 3.52
N TYR A 79 -3.86 -23.02 4.58
CA TYR A 79 -2.51 -23.27 5.11
C TYR A 79 -1.57 -23.93 4.08
N PHE A 80 -2.14 -24.60 3.07
CA PHE A 80 -1.40 -25.29 2.01
C PHE A 80 -1.52 -24.62 0.65
N ALA A 81 -2.12 -23.43 0.52
CA ALA A 81 -2.19 -22.72 -0.76
C ALA A 81 -0.81 -22.15 -1.15
N PRO A 82 -0.13 -22.67 -2.19
CA PRO A 82 1.29 -22.34 -2.39
C PRO A 82 1.58 -21.07 -3.20
N ASP A 83 0.61 -20.38 -3.81
CA ASP A 83 0.99 -19.44 -4.88
C ASP A 83 1.01 -17.96 -4.46
N ALA A 84 0.11 -17.53 -3.57
CA ALA A 84 0.04 -16.11 -3.17
C ALA A 84 1.12 -15.73 -2.13
N ALA A 85 1.53 -16.67 -1.27
CA ALA A 85 2.57 -16.43 -0.26
C ALA A 85 3.97 -16.25 -0.88
N ASN A 86 4.21 -16.86 -2.04
CA ASN A 86 5.45 -16.71 -2.80
C ASN A 86 5.48 -15.44 -3.68
N ASN A 87 4.37 -14.69 -3.73
CA ASN A 87 4.34 -13.44 -4.48
C ASN A 87 5.16 -12.36 -3.73
N PRO A 88 6.21 -11.80 -4.34
CA PRO A 88 7.10 -10.85 -3.66
C PRO A 88 6.41 -9.54 -3.27
N PHE A 89 5.26 -9.22 -3.85
CA PHE A 89 4.49 -8.04 -3.49
C PHE A 89 3.77 -8.17 -2.14
N ILE A 90 3.77 -9.35 -1.50
CA ILE A 90 3.21 -9.52 -0.14
C ILE A 90 3.84 -8.57 0.89
N HIS A 91 5.09 -8.16 0.69
CA HIS A 91 5.77 -7.18 1.55
C HIS A 91 5.10 -5.80 1.55
N PHE A 92 4.21 -5.50 0.59
CA PHE A 92 3.38 -4.29 0.58
C PHE A 92 2.14 -4.38 1.48
N TRP A 93 1.90 -5.51 2.15
CA TRP A 93 0.73 -5.69 3.01
C TRP A 93 0.64 -4.62 4.10
N SER A 94 1.71 -4.42 4.87
CA SER A 94 1.72 -3.43 5.97
C SER A 94 1.56 -2.01 5.43
N LEU A 95 2.27 -1.68 4.34
CA LEU A 95 2.18 -0.38 3.69
C LEU A 95 0.76 -0.09 3.16
N SER A 96 0.10 -1.10 2.60
CA SER A 96 -1.27 -0.97 2.09
C SER A 96 -2.26 -0.67 3.22
N VAL A 97 -2.18 -1.43 4.31
CA VAL A 97 -3.03 -1.20 5.50
C VAL A 97 -2.71 0.15 6.14
N GLU A 98 -1.43 0.53 6.16
CA GLU A 98 -1.00 1.84 6.63
C GLU A 98 -1.67 2.94 5.79
N GLU A 99 -1.49 2.98 4.46
CA GLU A 99 -2.12 4.00 3.60
C GLU A 99 -3.65 4.09 3.76
N GLN A 100 -4.33 2.95 3.91
CA GLN A 100 -5.77 2.92 4.19
C GLN A 100 -6.12 3.62 5.50
N PHE A 101 -5.36 3.37 6.56
CA PHE A 101 -5.52 4.06 7.84
C PHE A 101 -5.25 5.57 7.70
N TYR A 102 -4.20 5.94 6.97
CA TYR A 102 -3.86 7.34 6.69
C TYR A 102 -4.94 8.07 5.87
N PHE A 103 -5.70 7.37 5.04
CA PHE A 103 -6.81 7.93 4.27
C PHE A 103 -8.07 8.15 5.13
N VAL A 104 -8.37 7.21 6.03
CA VAL A 104 -9.60 7.26 6.83
C VAL A 104 -9.44 8.15 8.06
N TRP A 105 -8.31 8.07 8.76
CA TRP A 105 -8.13 8.70 10.07
C TRP A 105 -8.26 10.24 10.08
N PRO A 106 -7.66 11.00 9.15
CA PRO A 106 -7.85 12.45 9.10
C PRO A 106 -9.30 12.87 8.84
N GLY A 107 -10.03 12.09 8.02
CA GLY A 107 -11.45 12.34 7.76
C GLY A 107 -12.31 12.13 9.00
N LEU A 108 -12.03 11.08 9.78
CA LEU A 108 -12.72 10.85 11.05
C LEU A 108 -12.47 11.98 12.07
N LEU A 109 -11.25 12.51 12.13
CA LEU A 109 -10.92 13.63 13.04
C LEU A 109 -11.62 14.95 12.66
N LEU A 110 -12.00 15.14 11.39
CA LEU A 110 -12.78 16.31 10.97
C LEU A 110 -14.27 16.20 11.30
N LEU A 111 -14.78 14.99 11.51
CA LEU A 111 -16.18 14.73 11.85
C LEU A 111 -16.44 14.74 13.37
N ALA A 112 -15.38 14.69 14.19
CA ALA A 112 -15.44 14.69 15.65
C ALA A 112 -15.38 16.11 16.22
#